data_AF-A0A0R0G5B5-F1
#
_entry.id   AF-A0A0R0G5B5-F1
#
_cell.length_a   1.000
_cell.length_b   1.000
_cell.length_c   1.000
_cell.angle_alpha   90.00
_cell.angle_beta   90.00
_cell.angle_gamma   90.00
#
_symmetry.space_group_name_H-M   'P 1'
#
loop_
_entity.id
_entity.type
_entity.pdbx_description
1 polymer ?
#
loop_
_entity_poly.entity_id
_entity_poly.type
_entity_poly.pdbx_seq_one_letter_code
_entity_poly.pdbx_strand_id
1 'polypeptide(L)' 'MILDDDGIAAPGEILRPYDIYINKQSPIDTRTPKTGSAANLPDSAYRSNAQSFNDNGGEVVDRVVLML' A
#
# COMPACT_ATOMS: atom_id res chain seq x y z
N MET A 1 -14.06 3.50 -4.37
CA MET A 1 -12.69 2.96 -4.23
C MET A 1 -11.81 4.18 -4.10
N ILE A 2 -11.15 4.36 -2.96
CA ILE A 2 -10.42 5.60 -2.66
C ILE A 2 -9.01 5.63 -3.26
N LEU A 3 -8.51 4.48 -3.69
CA LEU A 3 -7.18 4.34 -4.26
C LEU A 3 -7.15 4.82 -5.71
N ASP A 4 -6.11 5.54 -6.05
CA ASP A 4 -5.74 5.89 -7.42
C ASP A 4 -5.04 4.74 -8.16
N ASP A 5 -4.57 5.03 -9.37
CA ASP A 5 -3.90 4.06 -10.24
C ASP A 5 -2.58 3.53 -9.67
N ASP A 6 -1.95 4.25 -8.72
CA ASP A 6 -0.73 3.85 -8.02
C ASP A 6 -1.03 2.99 -6.77
N GLY A 7 -2.31 2.81 -6.44
CA GLY A 7 -2.75 2.06 -5.27
C GLY A 7 -2.65 2.85 -3.96
N ILE A 8 -2.68 4.19 -4.03
CA ILE A 8 -2.62 5.09 -2.87
C ILE A 8 -3.91 5.92 -2.81
N ALA A 9 -4.41 6.24 -1.61
CA ALA A 9 -5.59 7.09 -1.48
C ALA A 9 -5.32 8.50 -2.04
N ALA A 10 -6.19 8.99 -2.91
CA ALA A 10 -6.03 10.30 -3.52
C ALA A 10 -6.37 11.44 -2.53
N PRO A 11 -5.74 12.62 -2.64
CA PRO A 11 -6.19 13.81 -1.90
C PRO A 11 -7.66 14.14 -2.15
N GLY A 12 -8.38 14.49 -1.08
CA GLY A 12 -9.81 14.80 -1.11
C GLY A 12 -10.73 13.60 -0.85
N GLU A 13 -10.21 12.38 -0.85
CA GLU A 13 -10.99 11.19 -0.49
C GLU A 13 -11.31 11.17 1.01
N ILE A 14 -12.49 10.63 1.34
CA ILE A 14 -12.95 10.47 2.72
C ILE A 14 -12.66 9.04 3.16
N LEU A 15 -11.79 8.89 4.16
CA LEU A 15 -11.49 7.60 4.78
C LEU A 15 -12.64 7.13 5.67
N ARG A 16 -12.99 5.85 5.53
CA ARG A 16 -13.97 5.16 6.37
C ARG A 16 -13.29 4.03 7.13
N PRO A 17 -13.90 3.53 8.21
CA PRO A 17 -13.37 2.36 8.92
C PRO A 17 -13.14 1.22 7.94
N TYR A 18 -11.95 0.61 8.02
CA TYR A 18 -11.47 -0.52 7.20
C TYR A 18 -11.11 -0.20 5.75
N ASP A 19 -11.14 1.08 5.33
CA ASP A 19 -10.65 1.43 4.00
C ASP A 19 -9.14 1.17 3.88
N ILE A 20 -8.71 0.59 2.77
CA ILE A 20 -7.29 0.53 2.41
C ILE A 20 -6.90 1.88 1.83
N TYR A 21 -5.94 2.55 2.46
CA TYR A 21 -5.42 3.84 1.99
C TYR A 21 -4.04 3.74 1.33
N ILE A 22 -3.32 2.64 1.56
CA ILE A 22 -2.13 2.26 0.79
C ILE A 22 -2.20 0.77 0.52
N ASN A 23 -2.35 0.39 -0.74
CA ASN A 23 -2.17 -0.99 -1.16
C ASN A 23 -0.67 -1.27 -1.36
N LYS A 24 -0.09 -2.12 -0.51
CA LYS A 24 1.32 -2.50 -0.63
C LYS A 24 1.51 -3.99 -0.41
N GLN A 25 2.59 -4.50 -0.97
CA GLN A 25 3.07 -5.83 -0.68
C GLN A 25 4.40 -5.80 0.08
N SER A 26 4.83 -6.95 0.57
CA SER A 26 6.13 -7.14 1.21
C SER A 26 6.70 -8.51 0.81
N PRO A 27 8.01 -8.64 0.59
CA PRO A 27 8.61 -9.93 0.29
C PRO A 27 8.31 -10.96 1.39
N ILE A 28 7.95 -12.18 1.01
CA ILE A 28 7.76 -13.31 1.93
C ILE A 28 9.10 -13.76 2.48
N ASP A 29 10.08 -13.93 1.59
CA ASP A 29 11.45 -14.31 1.94
C ASP A 29 12.35 -13.08 1.95
N THR A 30 12.70 -12.62 3.14
CA THR A 30 13.62 -11.51 3.38
C THR A 30 15.01 -11.96 3.83
N ARG A 31 15.26 -13.28 3.92
CA ARG A 31 16.49 -13.84 4.52
C ARG A 31 17.43 -14.41 3.49
N THR A 32 16.90 -15.00 2.42
CA THR A 32 17.75 -15.54 1.34
C THR A 32 18.26 -14.40 0.47
N PRO A 33 19.57 -14.22 0.30
CA PRO A 33 20.11 -13.26 -0.66
C PRO A 33 19.56 -13.58 -2.05
N LYS A 34 18.84 -12.63 -2.65
CA LYS A 34 18.38 -12.76 -4.03
C LYS A 34 19.45 -12.18 -4.94
N THR A 35 19.86 -12.95 -5.93
CA THR A 35 20.69 -12.45 -7.03
C THR A 35 19.80 -11.85 -8.11
N GLY A 36 20.11 -10.63 -8.53
CA GLY A 36 19.34 -9.91 -9.56
C GLY A 36 18.30 -8.92 -9.01
N SER A 37 17.48 -8.39 -9.91
CA SER A 37 16.46 -7.40 -9.57
C SER A 37 15.24 -8.04 -8.90
N ALA A 38 14.68 -7.37 -7.89
CA ALA A 38 13.40 -7.74 -7.30
C ALA A 38 12.26 -7.77 -8.33
N ALA A 39 12.37 -6.99 -9.41
CA ALA A 39 11.40 -6.98 -10.51
C ALA A 39 11.29 -8.31 -11.28
N ASN A 40 12.25 -9.23 -11.11
CA ASN A 40 12.22 -10.55 -11.74
C ASN A 40 11.60 -11.65 -10.86
N LEU A 41 11.18 -11.31 -9.64
CA LEU A 41 10.52 -12.27 -8.75
C LEU A 41 9.05 -12.44 -9.16
N PRO A 42 8.49 -13.66 -9.09
CA PRO A 42 7.06 -13.84 -9.32
C PRO A 42 6.24 -13.17 -8.21
N ASP A 43 5.01 -12.77 -8.50
CA ASP A 43 4.09 -12.16 -7.51
C ASP A 43 3.93 -13.02 -6.25
N SER A 44 4.01 -14.35 -6.38
CA SER A 44 3.95 -15.29 -5.26
C SER A 44 5.12 -15.17 -4.27
N ALA A 45 6.19 -14.44 -4.61
CA ALA A 45 7.28 -14.10 -3.70
C ALA A 45 6.89 -12.99 -2.70
N TYR A 46 5.74 -12.36 -2.89
CA TYR A 46 5.24 -11.25 -2.09
C TYR A 46 3.92 -11.60 -1.40
N ARG A 47 3.69 -10.99 -0.24
CA ARG A 47 2.41 -11.05 0.46
C ARG A 47 1.80 -9.66 0.55
N SER A 48 0.47 -9.59 0.47
CA SER A 48 -0.25 -8.35 0.78
C SER A 48 0.06 -7.89 2.20
N ASN A 49 0.30 -6.60 2.36
CA ASN A 49 0.53 -5.94 3.64
C ASN A 49 -0.04 -4.51 3.59
N ALA A 50 -1.21 -4.38 2.98
CA ALA A 50 -1.92 -3.13 2.79
C ALA A 50 -2.16 -2.42 4.13
N GLN A 51 -2.22 -1.09 4.10
CA GLN A 51 -2.52 -0.27 5.26
C GLN A 51 -4.01 0.07 5.28
N SER A 52 -4.67 -0.28 6.37
CA SER A 52 -6.10 0.01 6.59
C SER A 52 -6.28 1.17 7.55
N PHE A 53 -7.28 1.99 7.28
CA PHE A 53 -7.75 3.01 8.20
C PHE A 53 -8.61 2.35 9.29
N ASN A 54 -8.27 2.59 10.55
CA ASN A 54 -8.88 1.86 11.69
C ASN A 54 -9.55 2.79 12.72
N ASP A 55 -9.80 4.07 12.38
CA ASP A 55 -10.53 5.02 13.23
C ASP A 55 -12.01 5.14 12.80
N ASN A 56 -12.76 6.01 13.47
CA ASN A 56 -14.20 6.19 13.35
C ASN A 56 -14.68 6.68 11.98
N GLY A 57 -13.78 7.19 11.14
CA GLY A 57 -14.06 7.63 9.78
C GLY A 57 -14.53 9.07 9.67
N GLY A 58 -14.50 9.58 8.43
CA GLY A 58 -14.82 10.97 8.10
C GLY A 58 -13.58 11.85 7.90
N GLU A 59 -12.39 11.32 8.15
CA GLU A 59 -11.12 11.98 7.87
C GLU A 59 -10.91 12.13 6.37
N VAL A 60 -10.44 13.31 5.96
CA VAL A 60 -10.13 13.59 4.56
C VAL A 60 -8.62 13.43 4.35
N VAL A 61 -8.24 12.79 3.26
CA VAL A 61 -6.84 12.77 2.82
C VAL A 61 -6.46 14.19 2.38
N ASP A 62 -5.74 14.93 3.23
CA ASP A 62 -5.28 16.29 2.90
C ASP A 62 -4.18 16.26 1.83
N ARG A 63 -3.17 15.42 2.03
CA ARG A 63 -1.98 15.32 1.16
C ARG A 63 -1.43 13.90 1.12
N VAL A 64 -0.82 13.57 -0.01
CA VAL A 64 0.02 12.38 -0.19
C VAL A 64 1.45 12.85 -0.37
N VAL A 65 2.39 12.24 0.36
CA VAL A 65 3.82 12.57 0.27
C VAL A 65 4.59 11.31 -0.08
N LEU A 66 5.32 11.35 -1.20
CA LEU A 66 6.28 10.31 -1.57
C LEU A 66 7.67 10.76 -1.15
N MET A 67 8.40 9.88 -0.45
CA MET A 67 9.79 10.10 -0.08
C MET A 67 10.69 9.32 -1.03
N LEU A 68 11.70 10.00 -1.60
CA LEU A 68 12.74 9.40 -2.42
C LEU A 68 13.83 8.75 -1.57
#